data_AF-A0AA37HIN9-F1
#
_entry.id   AF-A0AA37HIN9-F1
#
_cell.length_a   1.000
_cell.length_b   1.000
_cell.length_c   1.000
_cell.angle_alpha   90.00
_cell.angle_beta   90.00
_cell.angle_gamma   90.00
#
_symmetry.space_group_name_H-M   'P 1'
#
loop_
_entity.id
_entity.type
_entity.pdbx_description
1 polymer ?
#
loop_
_entity_poly.entity_id
_entity_poly.type
_entity_poly.pdbx_seq_one_letter_code
_entity_poly.pdbx_strand_id
1 'polypeptide(L)'
;MKQSPGYHSSAGAGVVGSRRLAGELPARSPDPGTGRAGASASSPAGLFREMPEAAWLLVEAITAKAPPKPDFGSACNGCGFCCAAEPCGVARQFVPGAMDGAPCPAMEFEHGRFWCGMVRRPGHYLGLPAWGDEEMGAMIGEALGAGKGCCADVG
;
A
#
# COMPACT_ATOMS: atom_id res chain seq x y z
N MET A 1 -33.54 4.40 23.64
CA MET A 1 -34.61 3.95 22.73
C MET A 1 -35.23 5.19 22.12
N LYS A 2 -35.24 5.27 20.76
CA LYS A 2 -36.22 5.93 19.86
C LYS A 2 -36.60 7.40 20.17
N GLN A 3 -36.67 8.39 19.27
CA GLN A 3 -36.53 8.59 17.83
C GLN A 3 -36.61 10.13 17.67
N SER A 4 -35.80 10.74 16.82
CA SER A 4 -36.17 12.00 16.13
C SER A 4 -37.08 11.62 14.94
N PRO A 5 -37.98 12.46 14.39
CA PRO A 5 -37.55 13.63 13.60
C PRO A 5 -38.57 14.80 13.48
N GLY A 6 -38.10 15.91 12.88
CA GLY A 6 -38.97 16.99 12.40
C GLY A 6 -38.16 18.13 11.78
N TYR A 7 -37.55 17.91 10.61
CA TYR A 7 -36.94 18.98 9.80
C TYR A 7 -37.77 19.17 8.54
N HIS A 8 -38.17 20.42 8.30
CA HIS A 8 -39.02 20.84 7.20
C HIS A 8 -38.27 21.03 5.88
N SER A 9 -39.07 20.89 4.82
CA SER A 9 -38.82 20.93 3.38
C SER A 9 -38.36 22.28 2.81
N SER A 10 -37.58 22.27 1.73
CA SER A 10 -37.88 23.08 0.53
C SER A 10 -37.06 22.67 -0.69
N ALA A 11 -37.75 22.62 -1.83
CA ALA A 11 -37.33 22.21 -3.16
C ALA A 11 -36.51 23.27 -3.92
N GLY A 12 -35.91 22.86 -5.04
CA GLY A 12 -35.34 23.76 -6.05
C GLY A 12 -34.86 23.02 -7.31
N ALA A 13 -35.77 22.82 -8.26
CA ALA A 13 -35.49 22.37 -9.61
C ALA A 13 -34.96 23.53 -10.48
N GLY A 14 -34.10 23.23 -11.45
CA GLY A 14 -33.67 24.20 -12.46
C GLY A 14 -32.93 23.56 -13.63
N VAL A 15 -33.68 23.21 -14.67
CA VAL A 15 -33.20 22.79 -16.01
C VAL A 15 -33.61 23.87 -17.01
N VAL A 16 -32.65 24.50 -17.70
CA VAL A 16 -32.74 25.16 -19.04
C VAL A 16 -31.26 25.39 -19.47
N GLY A 17 -30.69 25.04 -20.62
CA GLY A 17 -31.19 24.86 -21.99
C GLY A 17 -30.75 26.05 -22.87
N SER A 18 -29.87 25.83 -23.88
CA SER A 18 -29.51 26.69 -25.05
C SER A 18 -27.99 26.87 -25.21
N ARG A 19 -27.31 26.77 -26.37
CA ARG A 19 -27.69 26.84 -27.79
C ARG A 19 -26.61 26.14 -28.63
N ARG A 20 -27.03 25.53 -29.75
CA ARG A 20 -26.17 25.06 -30.86
C ARG A 20 -25.62 26.23 -31.66
N LEU A 21 -24.39 26.10 -32.18
CA LEU A 21 -24.00 26.66 -33.48
C LEU A 21 -23.17 25.64 -34.25
N ALA A 22 -23.48 25.57 -35.54
CA ALA A 22 -23.08 24.58 -36.52
C ALA A 22 -21.64 24.81 -37.04
N GLY A 23 -21.06 23.74 -37.58
CA GLY A 23 -19.76 23.76 -38.26
C GLY A 23 -19.41 22.37 -38.78
N GLU A 24 -20.19 21.87 -39.74
CA GLU A 24 -19.87 20.68 -40.54
C GLU A 24 -18.68 20.95 -41.48
N LEU A 25 -17.69 20.05 -41.48
CA LEU A 25 -16.83 19.77 -42.64
C LEU A 25 -16.33 18.31 -42.57
N PRO A 26 -16.03 17.69 -43.73
CA PRO A 26 -16.48 16.33 -44.03
C PRO A 26 -15.49 15.22 -43.68
N ALA A 27 -16.07 14.03 -43.60
CA ALA A 27 -15.43 12.73 -43.51
C ALA A 27 -14.27 12.57 -44.50
N ARG A 28 -13.11 12.15 -43.98
CA ARG A 28 -12.06 11.51 -44.76
C ARG A 28 -12.10 10.01 -44.48
N SER A 29 -12.26 9.25 -45.56
CA SER A 29 -12.25 7.80 -45.62
C SER A 29 -10.94 7.19 -45.08
N PRO A 30 -10.93 5.90 -44.67
CA PRO A 30 -9.78 5.26 -44.03
C PRO A 30 -8.76 4.74 -45.06
N ASP A 31 -7.47 4.98 -44.81
CA ASP A 31 -6.39 4.26 -45.48
C ASP A 31 -6.11 2.91 -44.78
N PRO A 32 -6.04 1.78 -45.51
CA PRO A 32 -5.69 0.49 -44.96
C PRO A 32 -4.16 0.36 -44.93
N GLY A 33 -3.54 0.87 -43.87
CA GLY A 33 -2.11 0.77 -43.62
C GLY A 33 -1.81 -0.24 -42.52
N THR A 34 -1.30 -1.40 -42.91
CA THR A 34 -0.79 -2.50 -42.08
C THR A 34 0.05 -2.03 -40.88
N GLY A 35 -0.57 -1.98 -39.69
CA GLY A 35 0.11 -1.86 -38.41
C GLY A 35 -0.14 -3.14 -37.60
N ARG A 36 0.93 -3.89 -37.32
CA ARG A 36 0.88 -5.07 -36.45
C ARG A 36 0.20 -4.70 -35.13
N ALA A 37 -0.93 -5.35 -34.89
CA ALA A 37 -1.58 -5.42 -33.59
C ALA A 37 -0.62 -6.07 -32.57
N GLY A 38 -0.61 -5.53 -31.36
CA GLY A 38 0.27 -5.98 -30.28
C GLY A 38 0.70 -4.91 -29.29
N ALA A 39 0.10 -3.71 -29.30
CA ALA A 39 0.07 -2.89 -28.10
C ALA A 39 -0.83 -3.60 -27.07
N SER A 40 -0.24 -4.45 -26.24
CA SER A 40 -0.93 -4.94 -25.04
C SER A 40 -1.08 -3.76 -24.11
N ALA A 41 -2.34 -3.49 -23.77
CA ALA A 41 -2.80 -2.33 -23.05
C ALA A 41 -1.97 -2.06 -21.79
N SER A 42 -1.42 -0.85 -21.72
CA SER A 42 -0.97 -0.25 -20.48
C SER A 42 -2.17 -0.12 -19.55
N SER A 43 -2.26 -0.99 -18.54
CA SER A 43 -3.29 -0.91 -17.50
C SER A 43 -3.01 0.29 -16.59
N PRO A 44 -3.98 1.17 -16.31
CA PRO A 44 -3.75 2.38 -15.52
C PRO A 44 -3.99 2.10 -14.03
N ALA A 45 -3.01 1.49 -13.33
CA ALA A 45 -2.95 1.43 -11.86
C ALA A 45 -1.60 0.89 -11.32
N GLY A 46 -0.48 1.09 -12.03
CA GLY A 46 0.79 0.42 -11.71
C GLY A 46 1.81 1.32 -11.03
N LEU A 47 1.59 1.70 -9.76
CA LEU A 47 2.65 2.30 -8.93
C LEU A 47 3.28 1.30 -7.93
N PHE A 48 2.96 0.01 -8.08
CA PHE A 48 3.76 -1.09 -7.55
C PHE A 48 4.52 -1.70 -8.74
N ARG A 49 5.76 -1.25 -8.91
CA ARG A 49 6.74 -1.79 -9.84
C ARG A 49 6.67 -3.33 -9.81
N GLU A 50 6.48 -3.98 -10.97
CA GLU A 50 6.45 -5.45 -11.09
C GLU A 50 7.57 -6.05 -10.24
N MET A 51 7.23 -6.70 -9.11
CA MET A 51 8.26 -7.36 -8.32
C MET A 51 8.82 -8.49 -9.19
N PRO A 52 10.14 -8.57 -9.40
CA PRO A 52 10.71 -9.68 -10.13
C PRO A 52 10.26 -11.00 -9.51
N GLU A 53 9.98 -12.02 -10.32
CA GLU A 53 9.53 -13.34 -9.86
C GLU A 53 10.39 -13.87 -8.70
N ALA A 54 11.71 -13.68 -8.79
CA ALA A 54 12.65 -14.07 -7.75
C ALA A 54 12.41 -13.36 -6.40
N ALA A 55 11.99 -12.09 -6.41
CA ALA A 55 11.63 -11.35 -5.21
C ALA A 55 10.32 -11.89 -4.59
N TRP A 56 9.34 -12.23 -5.43
CA TRP A 56 8.10 -12.85 -4.96
C TRP A 56 8.36 -14.19 -4.27
N LEU A 57 9.12 -15.08 -4.92
CA LEU A 57 9.49 -16.38 -4.36
C LEU A 57 10.28 -16.24 -3.05
N LEU A 58 11.14 -15.21 -2.94
CA LEU A 58 11.85 -14.92 -1.70
C LEU A 58 10.89 -14.51 -0.58
N VAL A 59 9.93 -13.62 -0.87
CA VAL A 59 8.90 -13.20 0.09
C VAL A 59 8.07 -14.39 0.57
N GLU A 60 7.60 -15.23 -0.34
CA GLU A 60 6.84 -16.44 0.01
C GLU A 60 7.67 -17.39 0.89
N ALA A 61 8.92 -17.66 0.49
CA ALA A 61 9.80 -18.54 1.25
C ALA A 61 10.08 -18.04 2.67
N ILE A 62 10.29 -16.72 2.83
CA ILE A 62 10.52 -16.10 4.14
C ILE A 62 9.25 -16.19 5.00
N THR A 63 8.09 -15.94 4.42
CA THR A 63 6.83 -15.74 5.15
C THR A 63 6.02 -17.02 5.38
N ALA A 64 6.37 -18.13 4.71
CA ALA A 64 5.68 -19.42 4.80
C ALA A 64 5.51 -19.98 6.24
N LYS A 65 6.36 -19.57 7.18
CA LYS A 65 6.33 -20.01 8.59
C LYS A 65 5.52 -19.11 9.53
N ALA A 66 4.92 -18.03 9.00
CA ALA A 66 4.14 -17.06 9.76
C ALA A 66 2.64 -17.19 9.42
N PRO A 67 1.75 -16.48 10.13
CA PRO A 67 0.33 -16.45 9.75
C PRO A 67 0.17 -15.92 8.32
N PRO A 68 -0.87 -16.35 7.58
CA PRO A 68 -1.16 -15.82 6.25
C PRO A 68 -1.34 -14.30 6.29
N LYS A 69 -1.03 -13.61 5.19
CA LYS A 69 -1.25 -12.16 5.08
C LYS A 69 -2.73 -11.87 5.37
N PRO A 70 -3.05 -10.92 6.25
CA PRO A 70 -4.43 -10.54 6.48
C PRO A 70 -4.96 -9.73 5.29
N ASP A 71 -6.28 -9.66 5.17
CA ASP A 71 -6.95 -8.83 4.16
C ASP A 71 -6.48 -7.37 4.25
N PHE A 72 -6.49 -6.66 3.12
CA PHE A 72 -6.19 -5.23 3.08
C PHE A 72 -7.06 -4.46 4.10
N GLY A 73 -6.43 -3.55 4.85
CA GLY A 73 -7.08 -2.79 5.91
C GLY A 73 -7.27 -3.53 7.24
N SER A 74 -7.10 -4.85 7.31
CA SER A 74 -7.17 -5.60 8.58
C SER A 74 -5.94 -5.40 9.45
N ALA A 75 -6.06 -5.57 10.77
CA ALA A 75 -4.95 -5.41 11.71
C ALA A 75 -3.74 -6.29 11.35
N CYS A 76 -2.53 -5.76 11.55
CA CYS A 76 -1.30 -6.51 11.30
C CYS A 76 -1.20 -7.70 12.25
N ASN A 77 -1.12 -8.92 11.70
CA ASN A 77 -0.96 -10.17 12.45
C ASN A 77 0.50 -10.64 12.56
N GLY A 78 1.45 -9.92 11.93
CA GLY A 78 2.84 -10.34 11.86
C GLY A 78 3.13 -11.41 10.79
N CYS A 79 2.40 -11.41 9.66
CA CYS A 79 2.72 -12.25 8.50
C CYS A 79 4.11 -11.98 7.89
N GLY A 80 4.66 -10.76 8.06
CA GLY A 80 5.98 -10.38 7.56
C GLY A 80 6.03 -10.00 6.07
N PHE A 81 4.92 -10.10 5.33
CA PHE A 81 4.89 -9.85 3.87
C PHE A 81 5.55 -8.52 3.46
N CYS A 82 5.09 -7.39 4.03
CA CYS A 82 5.63 -6.08 3.67
C CYS A 82 7.11 -5.93 4.06
N CYS A 83 7.53 -6.44 5.22
CA CYS A 83 8.92 -6.38 5.67
C CYS A 83 9.84 -7.28 4.85
N ALA A 84 9.34 -8.41 4.31
CA ALA A 84 10.10 -9.26 3.41
C ALA A 84 10.22 -8.68 2.01
N ALA A 85 9.19 -7.95 1.55
CA ALA A 85 9.17 -7.33 0.22
C ALA A 85 10.13 -6.13 0.13
N GLU A 86 10.08 -5.22 1.09
CA GLU A 86 10.98 -4.06 1.13
C GLU A 86 11.05 -3.39 2.52
N PRO A 87 12.12 -2.62 2.81
CA PRO A 87 12.18 -1.81 4.02
C PRO A 87 11.21 -0.62 3.94
N CYS A 88 10.59 -0.24 5.06
CA CYS A 88 9.78 0.98 5.12
C CYS A 88 10.64 2.26 5.12
N GLY A 89 10.03 3.44 4.97
CA GLY A 89 10.75 4.72 5.00
C GLY A 89 11.59 4.95 6.27
N VAL A 90 11.08 4.49 7.43
CA VAL A 90 11.83 4.54 8.70
C VAL A 90 13.06 3.63 8.65
N ALA A 91 12.89 2.39 8.15
CA ALA A 91 13.99 1.45 8.05
C ALA A 91 15.07 1.94 7.05
N ARG A 92 14.66 2.47 5.90
CA ARG A 92 15.59 3.07 4.92
C ARG A 92 16.46 4.17 5.53
N GLN A 93 15.86 5.00 6.36
CA GLN A 93 16.55 6.15 6.95
C GLN A 93 17.49 5.76 8.09
N PHE A 94 17.12 4.75 8.88
CA PHE A 94 17.77 4.53 10.17
C PHE A 94 18.33 3.12 10.40
N VAL A 95 17.95 2.12 9.61
CA VAL A 95 18.44 0.74 9.79
C VAL A 95 19.63 0.51 8.85
N PRO A 96 20.84 0.26 9.38
CA PRO A 96 22.00 -0.05 8.55
C PRO A 96 21.74 -1.26 7.64
N GLY A 97 22.06 -1.12 6.35
CA GLY A 97 21.88 -2.19 5.37
C GLY A 97 20.46 -2.35 4.83
N ALA A 98 19.54 -1.43 5.14
CA ALA A 98 18.23 -1.40 4.48
C ALA A 98 18.38 -1.01 3.00
N MET A 99 17.98 -1.91 2.11
CA MET A 99 18.08 -1.76 0.65
C MET A 99 16.72 -2.01 -0.01
N ASP A 100 16.37 -1.23 -1.01
CA ASP A 100 15.12 -1.42 -1.76
C ASP A 100 15.09 -2.78 -2.46
N GLY A 101 13.94 -3.45 -2.42
CA GLY A 101 13.76 -4.79 -3.01
C GLY A 101 14.45 -5.91 -2.24
N ALA A 102 14.93 -5.66 -1.02
CA ALA A 102 15.47 -6.66 -0.11
C ALA A 102 14.66 -6.71 1.20
N PRO A 103 14.65 -7.85 1.91
CA PRO A 103 14.02 -7.94 3.22
C PRO A 103 14.60 -6.92 4.21
N CYS A 104 13.72 -6.34 5.02
CA CYS A 104 14.08 -5.39 6.06
C CYS A 104 15.03 -6.03 7.10
N PRO A 105 16.21 -5.45 7.37
CA PRO A 105 17.13 -5.99 8.37
C PRO A 105 16.60 -5.94 9.81
N ALA A 106 15.59 -5.10 10.06
CA ALA A 106 14.92 -5.00 11.36
C ALA A 106 13.76 -6.01 11.52
N MET A 107 13.60 -6.96 10.62
CA MET A 107 12.57 -7.99 10.72
C MET A 107 13.01 -9.10 11.69
N GLU A 108 12.26 -9.32 12.75
CA GLU A 108 12.53 -10.33 13.78
C GLU A 108 11.48 -11.45 13.72
N PHE A 109 11.88 -12.72 13.80
CA PHE A 109 10.94 -13.84 13.86
C PHE A 109 10.93 -14.46 15.26
N GLU A 110 9.78 -14.46 15.92
CA GLU A 110 9.63 -15.00 17.27
C GLU A 110 8.18 -15.43 17.52
N HIS A 111 7.98 -16.55 18.22
CA HIS A 111 6.65 -17.07 18.56
C HIS A 111 5.74 -17.29 17.34
N GLY A 112 6.31 -17.78 16.23
CA GLY A 112 5.54 -18.12 15.02
C GLY A 112 5.07 -16.93 14.20
N ARG A 113 5.57 -15.71 14.46
CA ARG A 113 5.23 -14.51 13.67
C ARG A 113 6.42 -13.55 13.57
N PHE A 114 6.30 -12.62 12.63
CA PHE A 114 7.26 -11.54 12.47
C PHE A 114 6.89 -10.32 13.33
N TRP A 115 7.94 -9.72 13.87
CA TRP A 115 7.91 -8.49 14.65
C TRP A 115 8.77 -7.44 13.95
N CYS A 116 8.31 -6.18 14.02
CA CYS A 116 9.11 -5.05 13.57
C CYS A 116 10.06 -4.65 14.70
N GLY A 117 11.37 -4.88 14.52
CA GLY A 117 12.39 -4.54 15.50
C GLY A 117 12.45 -3.04 15.80
N MET A 118 12.13 -2.19 14.83
CA MET A 118 11.99 -0.73 15.01
C MET A 118 10.83 -0.35 15.94
N VAL A 119 9.81 -1.20 16.08
CA VAL A 119 8.69 -0.96 17.00
C VAL A 119 8.98 -1.59 18.36
N ARG A 120 9.61 -2.78 18.40
CA ARG A 120 9.83 -3.53 19.64
C ARG A 120 11.02 -3.01 20.45
N ARG A 121 12.11 -2.66 19.77
CA ARG A 121 13.41 -2.34 20.38
C ARG A 121 14.18 -1.32 19.54
N PRO A 122 13.61 -0.13 19.28
CA PRO A 122 14.20 0.87 18.39
C PRO A 122 15.63 1.25 18.79
N GLY A 123 15.98 1.28 20.08
CA GLY A 123 17.33 1.58 20.54
C GLY A 123 18.41 0.66 19.97
N HIS A 124 18.07 -0.61 19.69
CA HIS A 124 18.98 -1.54 19.04
C HIS A 124 19.38 -1.12 17.63
N TYR A 125 18.44 -0.53 16.88
CA TYR A 125 18.63 -0.16 15.48
C TYR A 125 19.04 1.31 15.31
N LEU A 126 18.60 2.18 16.23
CA LEU A 126 18.89 3.61 16.24
C LEU A 126 20.17 3.97 17.00
N GLY A 127 20.78 3.02 17.72
CA GLY A 127 21.93 3.29 18.58
C GLY A 127 21.57 4.14 19.81
N LEU A 128 20.33 4.03 20.30
CA LEU A 128 19.83 4.76 21.46
C LEU A 128 19.80 3.86 22.71
N PRO A 129 19.86 4.43 23.92
CA PRO A 129 19.66 3.67 25.14
C PRO A 129 18.30 2.96 25.19
N ALA A 130 18.27 1.71 25.64
CA ALA A 130 17.07 0.86 25.65
C ALA A 130 15.92 1.37 26.54
N TRP A 131 16.18 2.31 27.47
CA TRP A 131 15.13 2.86 28.33
C TRP A 131 14.07 3.65 27.56
N GLY A 132 14.37 4.10 26.33
CA GLY A 132 13.43 4.81 25.46
C GLY A 132 12.64 3.92 24.51
N ASP A 133 12.83 2.59 24.56
CA ASP A 133 12.29 1.67 23.54
C ASP A 133 10.76 1.66 23.49
N GLU A 134 10.09 1.75 24.63
CA GLU A 134 8.63 1.71 24.70
C GLU A 134 7.99 2.93 24.03
N GLU A 135 8.37 4.13 24.45
CA GLU A 135 7.84 5.39 23.92
C GLU A 135 8.19 5.57 22.44
N MET A 136 9.45 5.32 22.07
CA MET A 136 9.89 5.44 20.70
C MET A 136 9.27 4.37 19.79
N GLY A 137 9.11 3.16 20.32
CA GLY A 137 8.43 2.07 19.63
C GLY A 137 6.97 2.41 19.34
N ALA A 138 6.27 3.02 20.30
CA ALA A 138 4.91 3.50 20.12
C ALA A 138 4.82 4.59 19.04
N MET A 139 5.72 5.58 19.06
CA MET A 139 5.77 6.64 18.04
C MET A 139 6.05 6.08 16.63
N ILE A 140 6.99 5.15 16.50
CA ILE A 140 7.29 4.49 15.22
C ILE A 140 6.10 3.64 14.76
N GLY A 141 5.50 2.89 15.67
CA GLY A 141 4.31 2.08 15.39
C GLY A 141 3.14 2.93 14.90
N GLU A 142 2.91 4.08 15.53
CA GLU A 142 1.92 5.07 15.13
C GLU A 142 2.20 5.60 13.71
N ALA A 143 3.43 6.07 13.47
CA ALA A 143 3.84 6.64 12.19
C ALA A 143 3.73 5.63 11.03
N LEU A 144 3.95 4.35 11.30
CA LEU A 144 3.83 3.27 10.32
C LEU A 144 2.41 2.70 10.19
N GLY A 145 1.48 3.06 11.08
CA GLY A 145 0.17 2.39 11.18
C GLY A 145 0.28 0.91 11.59
N ALA A 146 1.38 0.52 12.26
CA ALA A 146 1.62 -0.85 12.66
C ALA A 146 0.51 -1.34 13.61
N GLY A 147 -0.10 -2.49 13.29
CA GLY A 147 -1.21 -3.04 14.06
C GLY A 147 -2.58 -2.41 13.76
N LYS A 148 -2.66 -1.33 12.96
CA LYS A 148 -3.92 -0.63 12.67
C LYS A 148 -4.60 -1.04 11.37
N GLY A 149 -3.81 -1.32 10.33
CA GLY A 149 -4.33 -1.78 9.04
C GLY A 149 -3.23 -2.27 8.11
N CYS A 150 -3.50 -3.36 7.38
CA CYS A 150 -2.61 -3.89 6.36
C CYS A 150 -2.59 -2.95 5.15
N CYS A 151 -1.41 -2.45 4.79
CA CYS A 151 -1.23 -1.56 3.65
C CYS A 151 -0.97 -2.27 2.32
N ALA A 152 -0.65 -3.58 2.35
CA ALA A 152 -0.40 -4.36 1.14
C ALA A 152 -1.72 -4.91 0.59
N ASP A 153 -2.05 -4.53 -0.65
CA ASP A 153 -3.21 -4.96 -1.43
C ASP A 153 -2.95 -6.21 -2.29
N VAL A 154 -1.69 -6.68 -2.30
CA VAL A 154 -1.22 -7.92 -2.93
C VAL A 154 -0.68 -8.89 -1.89
N GLY A 155 -0.75 -10.19 -2.18
CA GLY A 155 -0.25 -11.27 -1.32
C GLY A 155 -1.33 -12.21 -0.82
#